data_AF-A0A936RB41-F1
#
_entry.id   AF-A0A936RB41-F1
#
_cell.length_a   1.000
_cell.length_b   1.000
_cell.length_c   1.000
_cell.angle_alpha   90.00
_cell.angle_beta   90.00
_cell.angle_gamma   90.00
#
_symmetry.space_group_name_H-M   'P 1'
#
loop_
_entity.id
_entity.type
_entity.pdbx_description
1 polymer ?
#
loop_
_entity_poly.entity_id
_entity_poly.type
_entity_poly.pdbx_seq_one_letter_code
_entity_poly.pdbx_strand_id
1 'polypeptide(L)'
;MTSPSLIAEKINDVRKEMRSTGLWKNETPAWVKEFEKRTISNLDDFSGWLQFVYLPNRIQEAESGHQVIEKIYIVPQAVKFFGSDLKKGKLLRLLVELDSLS
;
A
#
# COMPACT_ATOMS: atom_id res chain seq x y z
N MET A 1 -3.29 19.50 8.51
CA MET A 1 -3.36 19.54 7.04
C MET A 1 -2.07 18.94 6.50
N THR A 2 -2.07 17.66 6.17
CA THR A 2 -0.92 17.02 5.52
C THR A 2 -0.87 17.47 4.07
N SER A 3 0.29 17.86 3.55
CA SER A 3 0.42 18.30 2.15
C SER A 3 0.22 17.09 1.21
N PRO A 4 -0.62 17.20 0.17
CA PRO A 4 -0.77 16.15 -0.84
C PRO A 4 0.56 15.74 -1.49
N SER A 5 1.53 16.67 -1.55
CA SER A 5 2.88 16.42 -2.04
C SER A 5 3.66 15.40 -1.18
N LEU A 6 3.48 15.43 0.15
CA LEU A 6 4.18 14.52 1.07
C LEU A 6 3.66 13.09 0.96
N ILE A 7 2.34 12.92 0.77
CA ILE A 7 1.74 11.61 0.54
C ILE A 7 2.23 11.03 -0.79
N ALA A 8 2.26 11.84 -1.85
CA ALA A 8 2.75 11.42 -3.16
C ALA A 8 4.24 10.99 -3.13
N GLU A 9 5.08 11.76 -2.44
CA GLU A 9 6.49 11.41 -2.21
C GLU A 9 6.64 10.10 -1.46
N LYS A 10 5.89 9.92 -0.36
CA LYS A 10 5.93 8.68 0.43
C LYS A 10 5.48 7.47 -0.36
N ILE A 11 4.43 7.62 -1.17
CA ILE A 11 3.96 6.57 -2.08
C ILE A 11 5.04 6.22 -3.10
N ASN A 12 5.78 7.19 -3.63
CA ASN A 12 6.90 6.93 -4.53
C ASN A 12 8.03 6.13 -3.84
N ASP A 13 8.33 6.42 -2.57
CA ASP A 13 9.29 5.63 -1.79
C ASP A 13 8.83 4.18 -1.60
N VAL A 14 7.54 3.98 -1.27
CA VAL A 14 6.95 2.63 -1.18
C VAL A 14 7.09 1.89 -2.51
N ARG A 15 6.78 2.54 -3.65
CA ARG A 15 6.93 1.96 -4.99
C ARG A 15 8.37 1.53 -5.27
N LYS A 16 9.35 2.38 -4.97
CA LYS A 16 10.78 2.06 -5.14
C LYS A 16 11.18 0.84 -4.30
N GLU A 17 10.73 0.78 -3.06
CA GLU A 17 11.07 -0.32 -2.16
C GLU A 17 10.36 -1.64 -2.54
N MET A 18 9.12 -1.58 -3.02
CA MET A 18 8.45 -2.76 -3.57
C MET A 18 9.20 -3.31 -4.80
N ARG A 19 9.77 -2.43 -5.63
CA ARG A 19 10.60 -2.84 -6.78
C ARG A 19 11.91 -3.47 -6.33
N SER A 20 12.61 -2.88 -5.37
CA SER A 20 13.89 -3.41 -4.87
C SER A 20 13.74 -4.77 -4.19
N THR A 21 12.59 -5.02 -3.57
CA THR A 21 12.26 -6.28 -2.88
C THR A 21 11.62 -7.33 -3.79
N GLY A 22 11.41 -7.02 -5.08
CA GLY A 22 10.77 -7.94 -6.04
C GLY A 22 9.27 -8.17 -5.83
N LEU A 23 8.61 -7.33 -5.01
CA LEU A 23 7.17 -7.39 -4.74
C LEU A 23 6.34 -6.58 -5.74
N TRP A 24 6.99 -5.75 -6.55
CA TRP A 24 6.33 -4.96 -7.58
C TRP A 24 5.90 -5.84 -8.75
N LYS A 25 4.60 -5.82 -9.06
CA LYS A 25 4.02 -6.56 -10.17
C LYS A 25 3.98 -5.71 -11.44
N ASN A 26 4.24 -6.33 -12.58
CA ASN A 26 4.17 -5.64 -13.88
C ASN A 26 2.76 -5.59 -14.45
N GLU A 27 1.93 -6.56 -14.08
CA GLU A 27 0.56 -6.70 -14.60
C GLU A 27 -0.44 -6.59 -13.47
N THR A 28 -1.53 -5.87 -13.73
CA THR A 28 -2.67 -5.78 -12.83
C THR A 28 -3.44 -7.10 -12.85
N PRO A 29 -3.53 -7.82 -11.73
CA PRO A 29 -4.31 -9.05 -11.68
C PRO A 29 -5.80 -8.80 -11.95
N ALA A 30 -6.48 -9.71 -12.65
CA ALA A 30 -7.89 -9.57 -13.00
C ALA A 30 -8.80 -9.35 -11.78
N TRP A 31 -8.45 -9.97 -10.64
CA TRP A 31 -9.20 -9.89 -9.39
C TRP A 31 -9.18 -8.50 -8.75
N VAL A 32 -8.27 -7.60 -9.14
CA VAL A 32 -8.19 -6.24 -8.58
C VAL A 32 -9.51 -5.49 -8.76
N LYS A 33 -10.28 -5.77 -9.82
CA LYS A 33 -11.61 -5.18 -10.04
C LYS A 33 -12.67 -5.65 -9.04
N GLU A 34 -12.41 -6.76 -8.35
CA GLU A 34 -13.30 -7.40 -7.39
C GLU A 34 -12.66 -7.45 -5.99
N PHE A 35 -11.75 -6.51 -5.70
CA PHE A 35 -10.94 -6.52 -4.47
C PHE A 35 -11.79 -6.51 -3.19
N GLU A 36 -12.97 -5.89 -3.21
CA GLU A 36 -13.90 -5.84 -2.07
C GLU A 36 -14.45 -7.22 -1.69
N LYS A 37 -14.53 -8.14 -2.66
CA LYS A 37 -15.11 -9.48 -2.48
C LYS A 37 -14.05 -10.53 -2.13
N ARG A 38 -12.77 -10.18 -2.19
CA ARG A 38 -11.67 -11.13 -2.06
C ARG A 38 -11.01 -11.05 -0.69
N THR A 39 -10.82 -12.20 -0.06
CA THR A 39 -9.97 -12.32 1.13
C THR A 39 -8.50 -12.37 0.71
N ILE A 40 -7.71 -11.41 1.19
CA ILE A 40 -6.25 -11.42 1.00
C ILE A 40 -5.65 -12.45 1.97
N SER A 41 -5.18 -13.57 1.43
CA SER A 41 -4.69 -14.71 2.22
C SER A 41 -3.18 -14.95 2.11
N ASN A 42 -2.52 -14.36 1.12
CA ASN A 42 -1.10 -14.57 0.86
C ASN A 42 -0.37 -13.27 0.52
N LEU A 43 0.96 -13.33 0.58
CA LEU A 43 1.85 -12.20 0.32
C LEU A 43 1.67 -11.62 -1.09
N ASP A 44 1.51 -12.48 -2.09
CA ASP A 44 1.43 -12.07 -3.49
C ASP A 44 0.15 -11.27 -3.76
N ASP A 45 -0.98 -11.73 -3.22
CA ASP A 45 -2.25 -11.01 -3.26
C ASP A 45 -2.17 -9.70 -2.48
N PHE A 46 -1.53 -9.70 -1.31
CA PHE A 46 -1.34 -8.49 -0.53
C PHE A 46 -0.51 -7.45 -1.27
N SER A 47 0.60 -7.86 -1.90
CA SER A 47 1.43 -6.96 -2.72
C SER A 47 0.66 -6.42 -3.93
N GLY A 48 -0.15 -7.25 -4.59
CA GLY A 48 -1.02 -6.81 -5.68
C GLY A 48 -2.08 -5.80 -5.21
N TRP A 49 -2.72 -6.08 -4.08
CA TRP A 49 -3.72 -5.18 -3.50
C TRP A 49 -3.09 -3.85 -3.07
N LEU A 50 -1.93 -3.89 -2.41
CA LEU A 50 -1.17 -2.71 -2.01
C LEU A 50 -0.85 -1.83 -3.22
N GLN A 51 -0.31 -2.44 -4.28
CA GLN A 51 0.13 -1.72 -5.48
C GLN A 51 -1.04 -1.13 -6.29
N PHE A 52 -2.10 -1.91 -6.52
CA PHE A 52 -3.13 -1.57 -7.50
C PHE A 52 -4.42 -1.02 -6.90
N VAL A 53 -4.62 -1.16 -5.59
CA VAL A 53 -5.81 -0.66 -4.90
C VAL A 53 -5.42 0.40 -3.88
N TYR A 54 -4.61 0.04 -2.89
CA TYR A 54 -4.32 0.92 -1.76
C TYR A 54 -3.57 2.19 -2.17
N LEU A 55 -2.42 2.05 -2.84
CA LEU A 55 -1.58 3.21 -3.20
C LEU A 55 -2.30 4.20 -4.15
N PRO A 56 -2.99 3.78 -5.23
CA PRO A 56 -3.74 4.69 -6.08
C PRO A 56 -4.86 5.42 -5.32
N ASN A 57 -5.62 4.71 -4.49
CA ASN A 57 -6.70 5.33 -3.72
C ASN A 57 -6.16 6.37 -2.72
N ARG A 58 -5.00 6.12 -2.09
CA ARG A 58 -4.37 7.12 -1.20
C ARG A 58 -3.95 8.40 -1.91
N ILE A 59 -3.52 8.32 -3.17
CA ILE A 59 -3.24 9.53 -3.98
C ILE A 59 -4.55 10.30 -4.19
N GLN A 60 -5.61 9.60 -4.60
CA GLN A 60 -6.90 10.23 -4.86
C GLN A 60 -7.49 10.89 -3.60
N GLU A 61 -7.36 10.26 -2.42
CA GLU A 61 -7.77 10.84 -1.14
C GLU A 61 -7.00 12.13 -0.82
N ALA A 62 -5.68 12.10 -1.00
CA ALA A 62 -4.83 13.26 -0.76
C ALA A 62 -5.18 14.44 -1.69
N GLU A 63 -5.54 14.16 -2.96
CA GLU A 63 -5.88 15.17 -3.95
C GLU A 63 -7.31 15.71 -3.79
N SER A 64 -8.27 14.84 -3.48
CA SER A 64 -9.70 15.20 -3.41
C SER A 64 -10.13 15.72 -2.04
N GLY A 65 -9.31 15.54 -1.00
CA GLY A 65 -9.64 15.89 0.38
C GLY A 65 -10.78 15.06 0.99
N HIS A 66 -11.29 14.07 0.26
CA HIS A 66 -12.33 13.15 0.71
C HIS A 66 -11.69 11.81 1.05
N GLN A 67 -12.09 11.23 2.18
CA GLN A 67 -11.72 9.85 2.50
C GLN A 67 -12.53 8.91 1.61
N VAL A 68 -11.83 8.18 0.73
CA VAL A 68 -12.42 7.29 -0.28
C VAL A 68 -12.62 5.90 0.32
N ILE A 69 -11.87 5.52 1.36
CA ILE A 69 -11.99 4.21 1.98
C ILE A 69 -12.24 4.33 3.49
N GLU A 70 -13.11 3.46 4.01
CA GLU A 70 -13.16 3.13 5.45
C GLU A 70 -11.75 2.93 6.00
N LYS A 71 -11.52 3.26 7.28
CA LYS A 71 -10.20 3.16 7.93
C LYS A 71 -9.54 1.80 7.66
N ILE A 72 -8.65 1.76 6.68
CA ILE A 72 -7.84 0.58 6.40
C ILE A 72 -6.64 0.62 7.32
N TYR A 73 -6.59 -0.32 8.25
CA TYR A 73 -5.42 -0.55 9.08
C TYR A 73 -4.35 -1.29 8.27
N ILE A 74 -3.57 -0.55 7.47
CA ILE A 74 -2.52 -1.12 6.62
C ILE A 74 -1.39 -1.73 7.46
N VAL A 75 -1.08 -1.15 8.61
CA VAL A 75 0.07 -1.55 9.43
C VAL A 75 -0.07 -2.98 9.97
N PRO A 76 -1.18 -3.38 10.62
CA PRO A 76 -1.37 -4.78 11.02
C PRO A 76 -1.26 -5.78 9.87
N GLN A 77 -1.79 -5.43 8.70
CA GLN A 77 -1.70 -6.29 7.51
C GLN A 77 -0.25 -6.38 7.00
N ALA A 78 0.45 -5.25 6.94
CA ALA A 78 1.86 -5.21 6.55
C ALA A 78 2.73 -6.01 7.52
N VAL A 79 2.48 -5.95 8.83
CA VAL A 79 3.18 -6.79 9.82
C VAL A 79 2.88 -8.27 9.58
N LYS A 80 1.62 -8.64 9.33
CA LYS A 80 1.23 -10.02 9.05
C LYS A 80 1.95 -10.62 7.84
N PHE A 81 2.12 -9.86 6.76
CA PHE A 81 2.70 -10.36 5.52
C PHE A 81 4.21 -10.10 5.36
N PHE A 82 4.74 -9.04 5.97
CA PHE A 82 6.15 -8.63 5.84
C PHE A 82 6.97 -8.78 7.11
N GLY A 83 6.34 -8.87 8.30
CA GLY A 83 7.01 -8.72 9.59
C GLY A 83 8.05 -9.79 9.92
N SER A 84 7.99 -10.97 9.29
CA SER A 84 8.98 -12.04 9.45
C SER A 84 10.18 -11.92 8.52
N ASP A 85 10.14 -11.04 7.52
CA ASP A 85 11.21 -10.88 6.54
C ASP A 85 12.00 -9.58 6.78
N LEU A 86 13.22 -9.73 7.29
CA LEU A 86 14.14 -8.62 7.54
C LEU A 86 14.41 -7.79 6.27
N LYS A 87 14.38 -8.39 5.08
CA LYS A 87 14.58 -7.67 3.80
C LYS A 87 13.42 -6.71 3.49
N LYS A 88 12.26 -6.90 4.13
CA LYS A 88 11.06 -6.07 3.96
C LYS A 88 10.86 -5.07 5.11
N GLY A 89 11.79 -5.00 6.06
CA GLY A 89 11.68 -4.08 7.21
C GLY A 89 11.59 -2.60 6.80
N LYS A 90 12.30 -2.20 5.75
CA LYS A 90 12.21 -0.84 5.19
C LYS A 90 10.84 -0.58 4.57
N LEU A 91 10.28 -1.54 3.83
CA LEU A 91 8.93 -1.43 3.26
C LEU A 91 7.86 -1.29 4.37
N LEU A 92 7.97 -2.08 5.43
CA LEU A 92 7.08 -1.97 6.58
C LEU A 92 7.14 -0.57 7.22
N ARG A 93 8.35 -0.06 7.44
CA ARG A 93 8.54 1.31 7.97
C ARG A 93 7.89 2.37 7.07
N LEU A 94 8.08 2.28 5.76
CA LEU A 94 7.49 3.22 4.81
C LEU A 94 5.95 3.18 4.84
N LEU A 95 5.34 2.01 5.05
CA LEU A 95 3.89 1.87 5.20
C LEU A 95 3.37 2.45 6.52
N VAL A 96 4.12 2.32 7.62
CA VAL A 96 3.79 2.97 8.91
C VAL A 96 3.87 4.49 8.77
N GLU A 97 4.93 4.99 8.12
CA GLU A 97 5.09 6.42 7.85
C GLU A 97 3.94 6.94 6.96
N LEU A 98 3.55 6.19 5.92
CA LEU A 98 2.41 6.53 5.07
C LEU A 98 1.09 6.56 5.84
N ASP A 99 0.84 5.58 6.71
CA ASP A 99 -0.38 5.53 7.53
C ASP A 99 -0.48 6.72 8.49
N SER A 100 0.66 7.18 9.02
CA SER A 100 0.74 8.33 9.94
C SER A 100 0.48 9.69 9.28
N LEU A 101 0.51 9.76 7.95
CA LEU A 101 0.23 10.97 7.17
C LEU A 101 -1.27 11.18 6.90
N SER A 102 -2.09 10.17 7.22
CA SER A 102 -3.55 10.11 6.98
C SER A 102 -4.38 10.84 8.03
#